data_AF-A0A3C0YMV8-F1
#
_entry.id   AF-A0A3C0YMV8-F1
#
_cell.length_a   1.000
_cell.length_b   1.000
_cell.length_c   1.000
_cell.angle_alpha   90.00
_cell.angle_beta   90.00
_cell.angle_gamma   90.00
#
_symmetry.space_group_name_H-M   'P 1'
#
loop_
_entity.id
_entity.type
_entity.pdbx_description
1 polymer ?
#
loop_
_entity_poly.entity_id
_entity_poly.type
_entity_poly.pdbx_seq_one_letter_code
_entity_poly.pdbx_strand_id
1 'polypeptide(L)'
;MRVIHTQKDLIEALKILTYIAFVPTMGNLHEGHLRLIEEALKKTKHVVVSIFINPLQFNSKEDFKNYPRTLEEDLLMLQKLDVP
;
A
#
# COMPACT_ATOMS: atom_id res chain seq x y z
N MET A 1 -12.40 -1.84 0.42
CA MET A 1 -11.10 -1.25 0.83
C MET A 1 -11.26 -0.39 2.09
N ARG A 2 -10.32 -0.46 3.05
CA ARG A 2 -10.25 0.42 4.24
C ARG A 2 -8.90 1.13 4.26
N VAL A 3 -8.89 2.44 4.49
CA VAL A 3 -7.66 3.25 4.65
C VAL A 3 -7.36 3.44 6.14
N ILE A 4 -6.11 3.25 6.54
CA ILE A 4 -5.66 3.33 7.93
C ILE A 4 -4.40 4.21 8.00
N HIS A 5 -4.39 5.19 8.90
CA HIS A 5 -3.29 6.17 9.03
C HIS A 5 -2.46 6.04 10.31
N THR A 6 -2.90 5.22 11.28
CA THR A 6 -2.21 5.08 12.56
C THR A 6 -1.78 3.64 12.80
N GLN A 7 -0.65 3.47 13.48
CA GLN A 7 -0.16 2.15 13.90
C GLN A 7 -1.17 1.45 14.82
N LYS A 8 -1.81 2.20 15.72
CA LYS A 8 -2.80 1.67 16.66
C LYS A 8 -3.98 1.04 15.91
N ASP A 9 -4.55 1.77 14.95
CA ASP A 9 -5.70 1.29 14.18
C ASP A 9 -5.33 0.13 13.25
N LEU A 10 -4.09 0.12 12.72
CA LEU A 10 -3.57 -0.99 11.94
C LEU A 10 -3.48 -2.26 12.80
N ILE A 11 -2.83 -2.17 13.96
CA ILE A 11 -2.72 -3.30 14.89
C ILE A 11 -4.10 -3.84 15.23
N GLU A 12 -5.06 -2.96 15.57
CA GLU A 12 -6.43 -3.39 15.89
C GLU A 12 -7.12 -4.10 14.72
N ALA A 13 -6.98 -3.56 13.49
CA ALA A 13 -7.58 -4.16 12.30
C ALA A 13 -7.00 -5.54 11.96
N LEU A 14 -5.71 -5.78 12.25
CA LEU A 14 -5.03 -7.03 11.90
C LEU A 14 -5.23 -8.14 12.95
N LYS A 15 -5.57 -7.83 14.20
CA LYS A 15 -5.69 -8.80 15.32
C LYS A 15 -6.60 -10.00 15.01
N ILE A 16 -7.66 -9.77 14.26
CA ILE A 16 -8.68 -10.78 13.97
C ILE A 16 -8.39 -11.57 12.69
N LEU A 17 -7.37 -11.17 11.93
CA LEU A 17 -7.08 -11.74 10.62
C LEU A 17 -6.04 -12.85 10.74
N THR A 18 -6.28 -13.94 10.03
CA THR A 18 -5.32 -15.04 9.89
C THR A 18 -4.86 -15.09 8.43
N TYR A 19 -3.56 -15.26 8.19
CA TYR A 19 -2.96 -15.35 6.85
C TYR A 19 -3.12 -14.08 6.00
N ILE A 20 -2.23 -13.13 6.24
CA ILE A 20 -2.17 -11.82 5.59
C ILE A 20 -1.07 -11.84 4.51
N ALA A 21 -1.37 -11.29 3.34
CA ALA A 21 -0.35 -10.97 2.33
C ALA A 21 -0.06 -9.46 2.37
N PHE A 22 1.21 -9.10 2.34
CA PHE A 22 1.65 -7.72 2.50
C PHE A 22 2.45 -7.25 1.29
N VAL A 23 2.09 -6.07 0.78
CA VAL A 23 2.77 -5.40 -0.34
C VAL A 23 3.24 -4.01 0.11
N PRO A 24 4.52 -3.83 0.47
CA PRO A 24 5.05 -2.52 0.81
C PRO A 24 5.35 -1.69 -0.43
N THR A 25 4.90 -0.43 -0.45
CA THR A 25 5.15 0.53 -1.53
C THR A 25 5.50 1.92 -0.98
N MET A 26 6.04 2.79 -1.83
CA MET A 26 6.21 4.22 -1.54
C MET A 26 5.12 5.10 -2.18
N GLY A 27 4.05 4.51 -2.71
CA GLY A 27 3.02 5.22 -3.48
C GLY A 27 3.41 5.42 -4.95
N ASN A 28 2.70 6.31 -5.65
CA ASN A 28 2.85 6.52 -7.09
C ASN A 28 2.74 5.20 -7.86
N LEU A 29 1.62 4.52 -7.63
CA LEU A 29 1.37 3.17 -8.09
C LEU A 29 1.28 3.12 -9.62
N HIS A 30 1.66 1.96 -10.15
CA HIS A 30 1.66 1.68 -11.59
C HIS A 30 1.47 0.17 -11.79
N GLU A 31 1.35 -0.30 -13.04
CA GLU A 31 1.00 -1.68 -13.36
C GLU A 31 1.84 -2.73 -12.61
N GLY A 32 3.16 -2.52 -12.52
CA GLY A 32 4.05 -3.39 -11.72
C GLY A 32 3.61 -3.58 -10.27
N HIS A 33 3.16 -2.52 -9.59
CA HIS A 33 2.61 -2.62 -8.23
C HIS A 33 1.29 -3.38 -8.20
N LEU A 34 0.40 -3.11 -9.18
CA LEU A 34 -0.91 -3.76 -9.26
C LEU A 34 -0.76 -5.27 -9.45
N ARG A 35 0.19 -5.73 -10.28
CA ARG A 35 0.49 -7.16 -10.45
C ARG A 35 0.93 -7.83 -9.14
N LEU A 36 1.75 -7.17 -8.32
CA LEU A 36 2.14 -7.72 -7.01
C LEU A 36 0.93 -7.88 -6.08
N ILE A 37 0.00 -6.92 -6.13
CA ILE A 37 -1.23 -6.95 -5.33
C ILE A 37 -2.18 -8.04 -5.84
N GLU A 38 -2.31 -8.21 -7.16
CA GLU A 38 -3.08 -9.30 -7.77
C GLU A 38 -2.51 -10.68 -7.37
N GLU A 39 -1.20 -10.85 -7.40
CA GLU A 39 -0.56 -12.09 -6.90
C GLU A 39 -0.79 -12.30 -5.41
N ALA A 40 -0.84 -11.24 -4.60
CA ALA A 40 -1.19 -11.32 -3.19
C ALA A 40 -2.66 -11.76 -2.99
N LEU A 41 -3.58 -11.21 -3.79
CA LEU A 41 -5.02 -11.55 -3.77
C LEU A 41 -5.29 -13.01 -4.14
N LYS A 42 -4.45 -13.62 -5.00
CA LYS A 42 -4.51 -15.07 -5.31
C LYS A 42 -4.19 -15.95 -4.10
N LYS A 43 -3.44 -15.43 -3.12
CA LYS A 43 -3.00 -16.19 -1.93
C LYS A 43 -3.98 -16.05 -0.77
N THR A 44 -4.56 -14.88 -0.56
CA THR A 44 -5.47 -14.61 0.55
C THR A 44 -6.38 -13.42 0.25
N LYS A 45 -7.54 -13.37 0.92
CA LYS A 45 -8.44 -12.21 0.89
C LYS A 45 -7.95 -11.06 1.79
N HIS A 46 -6.97 -11.32 2.66
CA HIS A 46 -6.43 -10.33 3.59
C HIS A 46 -5.15 -9.73 3.04
N VAL A 47 -5.28 -8.85 2.03
CA VAL A 47 -4.14 -8.11 1.46
C VAL A 47 -4.00 -6.75 2.13
N VAL A 48 -2.79 -6.44 2.57
CA VAL A 48 -2.41 -5.16 3.14
C VAL A 48 -1.41 -4.51 2.21
N VAL A 49 -1.66 -3.25 1.82
CA VAL A 49 -0.75 -2.43 1.04
C VAL A 49 -0.34 -1.24 1.89
N SER A 50 0.95 -1.00 2.05
CA SER A 50 1.42 0.24 2.67
C SER A 50 1.86 1.24 1.62
N ILE A 51 1.49 2.51 1.79
CA ILE A 51 2.03 3.64 1.03
C ILE A 51 2.79 4.51 2.03
N PHE A 52 4.12 4.42 2.00
CA PHE A 52 4.98 5.19 2.89
C PHE A 52 6.28 5.57 2.18
N ILE A 53 6.44 6.85 1.86
CA ILE A 53 7.70 7.39 1.34
C ILE A 53 8.68 7.48 2.50
N ASN A 54 9.59 6.52 2.59
CA ASN A 54 10.54 6.43 3.70
C ASN A 54 11.72 7.40 3.50
N PRO A 55 11.85 8.50 4.28
CA PRO A 55 12.93 9.47 4.09
C PRO A 55 14.33 8.88 4.24
N LEU A 56 14.48 7.79 5.01
CA LEU A 56 15.76 7.12 5.26
C LEU A 56 16.30 6.38 4.02
N GLN A 57 15.47 6.15 3.00
CA GLN A 57 15.84 5.45 1.76
C GLN A 57 16.33 6.39 0.66
N PHE A 58 16.35 7.70 0.90
CA PHE A 58 16.78 8.70 -0.09
C PHE A 58 18.21 9.17 0.17
N ASN A 59 19.03 9.17 -0.88
CA ASN A 59 20.41 9.67 -0.82
C ASN A 59 20.48 11.21 -0.83
N SER A 60 19.43 11.88 -1.31
CA SER A 60 19.33 13.33 -1.40
C SER A 60 18.00 13.81 -0.84
N LYS A 61 18.04 14.97 -0.15
CA LYS A 61 16.83 15.67 0.29
C LYS A 61 15.98 16.14 -0.88
N GLU A 62 16.61 16.45 -2.01
CA GLU A 62 15.92 16.91 -3.21
C GLU A 62 15.11 15.78 -3.85
N ASP A 63 15.68 14.57 -3.92
CA ASP A 63 14.97 13.38 -4.41
C ASP A 63 13.76 13.05 -3.54
N PHE A 64 13.90 13.12 -2.21
CA PHE A 64 12.78 12.93 -1.29
C PHE A 64 11.70 14.00 -1.47
N LYS A 65 12.10 15.26 -1.68
CA LYS A 65 11.17 16.37 -1.88
C LYS A 65 10.39 16.19 -3.18
N ASN A 66 11.07 15.82 -4.26
CA ASN A 66 10.50 15.69 -5.60
C ASN A 66 9.83 14.33 -5.86
N TYR A 67 9.93 13.38 -4.92
CA TYR A 67 9.26 12.11 -5.06
C TYR A 67 7.74 12.31 -5.21
N PRO A 68 7.09 11.70 -6.22
CA PRO A 68 5.67 11.89 -6.50
C PRO A 68 4.80 11.46 -5.33
N ARG A 69 3.76 12.25 -5.04
CA ARG A 69 2.79 12.02 -3.97
C ARG A 69 1.38 12.08 -4.56
N THR A 70 0.88 10.92 -4.94
CA THR A 70 -0.36 10.74 -5.71
C THR A 70 -1.38 9.91 -4.95
N LEU A 71 -1.51 10.14 -3.63
CA LEU A 71 -2.30 9.28 -2.74
C LEU A 71 -3.74 9.07 -3.24
N GLU A 72 -4.40 10.10 -3.75
CA GLU A 72 -5.77 9.98 -4.29
C GLU A 72 -5.83 9.03 -5.50
N GLU A 73 -4.88 9.14 -6.43
CA GLU A 73 -4.79 8.26 -7.60
C GLU A 73 -4.43 6.83 -7.18
N ASP A 74 -3.51 6.67 -6.24
CA ASP A 74 -3.12 5.38 -5.67
C ASP A 74 -4.35 4.70 -5.04
N LEU A 75 -5.13 5.42 -4.23
CA LEU A 75 -6.36 4.91 -3.61
C LEU A 75 -7.41 4.54 -4.67
N LEU A 76 -7.57 5.33 -5.74
CA LEU A 76 -8.47 5.00 -6.84
C LEU A 76 -8.05 3.73 -7.58
N MET A 77 -6.74 3.51 -7.80
CA MET A 77 -6.23 2.28 -8.39
C MET A 77 -6.48 1.07 -7.48
N LEU A 78 -6.21 1.20 -6.18
CA LEU A 78 -6.45 0.14 -5.20
C LEU A 78 -7.93 -0.21 -5.05
N GLN A 79 -8.82 0.77 -5.08
CA GLN A 79 -10.27 0.53 -5.05
C GLN A 79 -10.75 -0.31 -6.24
N LYS A 80 -10.14 -0.12 -7.42
CA LYS A 80 -10.49 -0.88 -8.63
C LYS A 80 -10.05 -2.35 -8.57
N LEU A 81 -9.03 -2.68 -7.78
CA LEU A 81 -8.57 -4.07 -7.58
C LEU A 81 -9.47 -4.85 -6.61
N ASP A 82 -10.16 -4.15 -5.71
CA ASP A 82 -11.03 -4.70 -4.66
C ASP A 82 -12.50 -4.83 -5.13
N VAL A 83 -12.72 -4.77 -6.45
CA VAL A 83 -14.04 -4.94 -7.09
C VAL A 83 -14.26 -6.44 -7.29
N PRO A 84 -15.38 -7.02 -6.79
CA PRO A 84 -15.84 -8.32 -7.29
C PRO A 84 -16.09 -8.29 -8.80
#